data_AF-A0A951ZBF4-F1
#
_entry.id   AF-A0A951ZBF4-F1
#
_cell.length_a   1.000
_cell.length_b   1.000
_cell.length_c   1.000
_cell.angle_alpha   90.00
_cell.angle_beta   90.00
_cell.angle_gamma   90.00
#
_symmetry.space_group_name_H-M   'P 1'
#
loop_
_entity.id
_entity.type
_entity.pdbx_description
1 polymer ?
#
loop_
_entity_poly.entity_id
_entity_poly.type
_entity_poly.pdbx_seq_one_letter_code
_entity_poly.pdbx_strand_id
1 'polypeptide(L)'
;MKGIPGIAALAALAAMLPLAAQADVAGDIQQQCAGCHALSHDYATQGIAERAERKAPPLDYAGNKFQRDWLVAWLQAPARIRPAGMFAPRLAVTGPDGDVVDADALPAHPALPAAQAEAMADYLMTLKPFDALIEAESYEPGSIALRMGKMNFGKFKGCDGCHQDEPGTGGVSGPELYTAWARLQPSFISSYIANPVAWDPHTMMPVGDANADAVAKLANYLKAIGEK
;
A
#
# COMPACT_ATOMS: atom_id res chain seq x y z
N MET A 1 -13.80 -5.56 54.50
CA MET A 1 -14.54 -4.81 53.46
C MET A 1 -13.60 -3.73 52.95
N LYS A 2 -13.13 -3.63 51.70
CA LYS A 2 -13.57 -4.13 50.39
C LYS A 2 -12.30 -4.45 49.57
N GLY A 3 -12.34 -5.55 48.82
CA GLY A 3 -11.24 -5.99 47.94
C GLY A 3 -11.20 -5.21 46.63
N ILE A 4 -10.01 -5.11 46.06
CA ILE A 4 -9.72 -4.53 44.74
C ILE A 4 -9.79 -5.68 43.72
N PRO A 5 -10.61 -5.60 42.65
CA PRO A 5 -10.64 -6.64 41.64
C PRO A 5 -9.43 -6.48 40.70
N GLY A 6 -8.72 -7.59 40.49
CA GLY A 6 -7.59 -7.68 39.58
C GLY A 6 -8.02 -7.54 38.12
N ILE A 7 -7.24 -6.78 37.36
CA ILE A 7 -7.35 -6.67 35.91
C ILE A 7 -6.82 -7.97 35.31
N ALA A 8 -7.70 -8.76 34.72
CA ALA A 8 -7.34 -9.93 33.94
C ALA A 8 -6.66 -9.48 32.65
N ALA A 9 -5.37 -9.79 32.49
CA ALA A 9 -4.67 -9.69 31.22
C ALA A 9 -5.24 -10.75 30.27
N LEU A 10 -6.03 -10.33 29.27
CA LEU A 10 -6.30 -11.17 28.11
C LEU A 10 -5.00 -11.28 27.31
N ALA A 11 -4.35 -12.44 27.40
CA ALA A 11 -3.31 -12.82 26.46
C ALA A 11 -3.95 -12.98 25.07
N ALA A 12 -3.57 -12.12 24.13
CA ALA A 12 -3.89 -12.31 22.72
C ALA A 12 -3.20 -13.58 22.24
N LEU A 13 -3.97 -14.65 22.03
CA LEU A 13 -3.50 -15.85 21.33
C LEU A 13 -3.31 -15.45 19.86
N ALA A 14 -2.09 -15.10 19.47
CA ALA A 14 -1.72 -15.11 18.06
C ALA A 14 -1.85 -16.56 17.58
N ALA A 15 -2.80 -16.83 16.70
CA ALA A 15 -3.01 -18.15 16.13
C ALA A 15 -1.76 -18.55 15.31
N MET A 16 -0.86 -19.32 15.92
CA MET A 16 0.30 -19.88 15.23
C MET A 16 -0.18 -21.03 14.36
N LEU A 17 -0.34 -20.77 13.06
CA LEU A 17 -0.60 -21.79 12.06
C LEU A 17 0.53 -22.85 12.08
N PRO A 18 0.23 -24.15 11.89
CA PRO A 18 1.25 -25.18 11.79
C PRO A 18 2.23 -24.90 10.65
N LEU A 19 3.52 -25.18 10.85
CA LEU A 19 4.57 -24.92 9.86
C LEU A 19 4.32 -25.61 8.49
N ALA A 20 3.69 -26.79 8.50
CA ALA A 20 3.30 -27.49 7.27
C ALA A 20 2.20 -26.73 6.50
N ALA A 21 1.19 -26.20 7.21
CA ALA A 21 0.14 -25.39 6.59
C ALA A 21 0.70 -24.06 6.05
N GLN A 22 1.70 -23.46 6.70
CA GLN A 22 2.39 -22.28 6.16
C GLN A 22 3.20 -22.60 4.90
N ALA A 23 3.84 -23.78 4.84
CA ALA A 23 4.57 -24.22 3.65
C ALA A 23 3.64 -24.45 2.44
N ASP A 24 2.45 -25.01 2.68
CA ASP A 24 1.43 -25.17 1.65
C ASP A 24 0.94 -23.80 1.13
N VAL A 25 0.67 -22.85 2.03
CA VAL A 25 0.27 -21.48 1.64
C VAL A 25 1.36 -20.74 0.88
N ALA A 26 2.63 -20.87 1.29
CA ALA A 26 3.75 -20.27 0.58
C ALA A 26 3.87 -20.81 -0.85
N GLY A 27 3.67 -22.13 -1.02
CA GLY A 27 3.62 -22.79 -2.32
C GLY A 27 2.47 -22.27 -3.19
N ASP A 28 1.28 -22.11 -2.62
CA ASP A 28 0.11 -21.57 -3.31
C ASP A 28 0.32 -20.11 -3.75
N ILE A 29 0.90 -19.26 -2.90
CA ILE A 29 1.24 -17.88 -3.25
C ILE A 29 2.26 -17.84 -4.39
N GLN A 30 3.28 -18.71 -4.34
CA GLN A 30 4.26 -18.82 -5.42
C GLN A 30 3.57 -19.20 -6.75
N GLN A 31 2.62 -20.12 -6.74
CA GLN A 31 1.94 -20.58 -7.94
C GLN A 31 0.95 -19.57 -8.50
N GLN A 32 0.19 -18.89 -7.62
CA GLN A 32 -0.96 -18.06 -8.01
C GLN A 32 -0.61 -16.57 -8.13
N CYS A 33 0.38 -16.07 -7.38
CA CYS A 33 0.69 -14.64 -7.30
C CYS A 33 1.97 -14.28 -8.07
N ALA A 34 2.98 -15.15 -8.11
CA ALA A 34 4.31 -14.83 -8.62
C ALA A 34 4.36 -14.51 -10.13
N GLY A 35 3.32 -14.88 -10.90
CA GLY A 35 3.22 -14.55 -12.32
C GLY A 35 3.08 -13.05 -12.60
N CYS A 36 2.65 -12.27 -11.59
CA CYS A 36 2.44 -10.82 -11.69
C CYS A 36 3.12 -10.04 -10.57
N HIS A 37 3.14 -10.58 -9.35
CA HIS A 37 3.71 -9.95 -8.17
C HIS A 37 5.10 -10.51 -7.88
N ALA A 38 6.05 -9.63 -7.63
CA ALA A 38 7.32 -10.07 -7.05
C ALA A 38 7.13 -10.37 -5.56
N LEU A 39 7.56 -11.58 -5.17
CA LEU A 39 7.52 -12.11 -3.80
C LEU A 39 8.87 -11.98 -3.09
N SER A 40 9.88 -11.51 -3.82
CA SER A 40 11.18 -11.07 -3.34
C SER A 40 11.80 -10.15 -4.40
N HIS A 41 12.56 -9.14 -3.99
CA HIS A 41 13.43 -8.38 -4.90
C HIS A 41 14.89 -8.52 -4.51
N ASP A 42 15.74 -8.44 -5.51
CA ASP A 42 17.17 -8.22 -5.35
C ASP A 42 17.56 -7.00 -6.20
N TYR A 43 17.37 -5.82 -5.61
CA TYR A 43 17.71 -4.56 -6.25
C TYR A 43 19.24 -4.37 -6.43
N ALA A 44 20.08 -5.26 -5.89
CA ALA A 44 21.52 -5.22 -6.19
C ALA A 44 21.82 -5.72 -7.60
N THR A 45 20.99 -6.61 -8.14
CA THR A 45 21.16 -7.21 -9.48
C THR A 45 20.12 -6.73 -10.48
N GLN A 46 18.93 -6.34 -10.02
CA GLN A 46 17.87 -5.77 -10.86
C GLN A 46 18.16 -4.28 -11.12
N GLY A 47 18.35 -3.91 -12.39
CA GLY A 47 18.46 -2.50 -12.79
C GLY A 47 17.09 -1.83 -12.94
N ILE A 48 17.08 -0.50 -13.08
CA ILE A 48 15.86 0.33 -13.15
C ILE A 48 14.89 -0.08 -14.28
N ALA A 49 15.37 -0.75 -15.33
CA ALA A 49 14.55 -1.27 -16.41
C ALA A 49 13.47 -2.26 -15.93
N GLU A 50 13.72 -2.98 -14.83
CA GLU A 50 12.75 -3.89 -14.19
C GLU A 50 11.43 -3.17 -13.88
N ARG A 51 11.46 -1.88 -13.55
CA ARG A 51 10.25 -1.10 -13.26
C ARG A 51 9.26 -1.12 -14.41
N ALA A 52 9.78 -0.97 -15.63
CA ALA A 52 8.95 -0.97 -16.82
C ALA A 52 8.27 -2.33 -16.97
N GLU A 53 8.87 -3.43 -16.50
CA GLU A 53 8.39 -4.80 -16.65
C GLU A 53 7.30 -5.21 -15.67
N ARG A 54 7.20 -4.55 -14.51
CA ARG A 54 6.22 -4.88 -13.46
C ARG A 54 4.78 -4.94 -13.99
N LYS A 55 4.10 -6.03 -13.65
CA LYS A 55 2.66 -6.22 -13.93
C LYS A 55 1.80 -5.82 -12.73
N ALA A 56 2.32 -6.03 -11.52
CA ALA A 56 1.64 -5.73 -10.27
C ALA A 56 2.65 -5.23 -9.21
N PRO A 57 2.20 -4.64 -8.09
CA PRO A 57 3.11 -4.15 -7.07
C PRO A 57 3.81 -5.30 -6.31
N PRO A 58 5.05 -5.09 -5.81
CA PRO A 58 5.70 -5.98 -4.84
C PRO A 58 4.77 -6.42 -3.70
N LEU A 59 4.91 -7.68 -3.27
CA LEU A 59 4.27 -8.23 -2.08
C LEU A 59 5.29 -8.67 -1.00
N ASP A 60 6.59 -8.60 -1.30
CA ASP A 60 7.70 -8.99 -0.43
C ASP A 60 7.84 -8.18 0.86
N TYR A 61 7.11 -7.07 0.97
CA TYR A 61 6.95 -6.29 2.21
C TYR A 61 5.49 -6.01 2.56
N ALA A 62 4.57 -6.89 2.14
CA ALA A 62 3.14 -6.73 2.39
C ALA A 62 2.81 -6.55 3.89
N GLY A 63 3.52 -7.24 4.77
CA GLY A 63 3.36 -7.16 6.22
C GLY A 63 3.84 -5.86 6.85
N ASN A 64 4.75 -5.13 6.22
CA ASN A 64 5.09 -3.76 6.63
C ASN A 64 4.03 -2.75 6.15
N LYS A 65 3.33 -3.06 5.05
CA LYS A 65 2.56 -2.09 4.27
C LYS A 65 1.07 -2.08 4.60
N PHE A 66 0.42 -3.25 4.58
CA PHE A 66 -1.03 -3.35 4.56
C PHE A 66 -1.61 -3.55 5.95
N GLN A 67 -2.86 -3.12 6.13
CA GLN A 67 -3.67 -3.59 7.25
C GLN A 67 -4.22 -4.98 6.92
N ARG A 68 -4.08 -5.94 7.84
CA ARG A 68 -4.47 -7.34 7.61
C ARG A 68 -5.94 -7.47 7.22
N ASP A 69 -6.84 -6.85 7.99
CA ASP A 69 -8.28 -7.01 7.77
C ASP A 69 -8.71 -6.44 6.40
N TRP A 70 -8.09 -5.32 6.01
CA TRP A 70 -8.26 -4.79 4.66
C TRP A 70 -7.74 -5.75 3.60
N LEU A 71 -6.55 -6.34 3.79
CA LEU A 71 -5.95 -7.26 2.83
C LEU A 71 -6.83 -8.50 2.62
N VAL A 72 -7.36 -9.07 3.69
CA VAL A 72 -8.32 -10.20 3.63
C VAL A 72 -9.57 -9.80 2.84
N ALA A 73 -10.18 -8.65 3.17
CA ALA A 73 -11.39 -8.19 2.50
C ALA A 73 -11.15 -7.89 1.01
N TRP A 74 -10.01 -7.26 0.68
CA TRP A 74 -9.66 -6.92 -0.69
C TRP A 74 -9.34 -8.17 -1.53
N LEU A 75 -8.69 -9.19 -0.97
CA LEU A 75 -8.46 -10.45 -1.68
C LEU A 75 -9.76 -11.18 -2.04
N GLN A 76 -10.81 -11.02 -1.22
CA GLN A 76 -12.15 -11.58 -1.51
C GLN A 76 -12.94 -10.76 -2.54
N ALA A 77 -12.74 -9.44 -2.56
CA ALA A 77 -13.45 -8.52 -3.44
C ALA A 77 -12.50 -7.43 -3.95
N PRO A 78 -11.60 -7.76 -4.89
CA PRO A 78 -10.55 -6.84 -5.30
C PRO A 78 -11.13 -5.67 -6.09
N ALA A 79 -10.72 -4.47 -5.69
CA ALA A 79 -11.03 -3.22 -6.37
C ALA A 79 -9.76 -2.59 -6.96
N ARG A 80 -9.94 -1.80 -8.02
CA ARG A 80 -8.84 -1.14 -8.74
C ARG A 80 -8.20 -0.05 -7.88
N ILE A 81 -6.92 -0.22 -7.55
CA ILE A 81 -6.13 0.75 -6.78
C ILE A 81 -5.31 1.69 -7.67
N ARG A 82 -4.83 1.20 -8.81
CA ARG A 82 -4.01 1.98 -9.74
C ARG A 82 -4.80 2.20 -11.03
N PRO A 83 -5.39 3.40 -11.24
CA PRO A 83 -6.26 3.63 -12.39
C PRO A 83 -5.56 3.36 -13.73
N ALA A 84 -4.28 3.74 -13.85
CA ALA A 84 -3.44 3.47 -15.03
C ALA A 84 -2.47 2.28 -14.87
N GLY A 85 -2.74 1.36 -13.94
CA GLY A 85 -1.91 0.16 -13.76
C GLY A 85 -0.55 0.42 -13.10
N MET A 86 0.33 -0.60 -13.14
CA MET A 86 1.62 -0.55 -12.44
C MET A 86 2.64 0.37 -13.15
N PHE A 87 2.56 0.47 -14.47
CA PHE A 87 3.40 1.31 -15.31
C PHE A 87 2.56 2.00 -16.39
N ALA A 88 2.02 3.17 -16.04
CA ALA A 88 1.08 3.94 -16.87
C ALA A 88 1.52 4.14 -18.34
N PRO A 89 2.80 4.34 -18.68
CA PRO A 89 3.22 4.51 -20.08
C PRO A 89 2.87 3.33 -21.00
N ARG A 90 2.66 2.11 -20.47
CA ARG A 90 2.21 0.95 -21.28
C ARG A 90 0.76 1.03 -21.73
N LEU A 91 -0.04 1.86 -21.09
CA LEU A 91 -1.46 2.04 -21.39
C LEU A 91 -1.75 3.41 -22.00
N ALA A 92 -0.71 4.23 -22.19
CA ALA A 92 -0.87 5.50 -22.86
C ALA A 92 -1.17 5.24 -24.35
N VAL A 93 -2.27 5.79 -24.82
CA VAL A 93 -2.69 5.77 -26.22
C VAL A 93 -2.83 7.21 -26.70
N THR A 94 -2.22 7.51 -27.84
CA THR A 94 -2.27 8.86 -28.43
C THR A 94 -3.56 9.04 -29.21
N GLY A 95 -4.36 10.01 -28.79
CA GLY A 95 -5.56 10.47 -29.49
C GLY A 95 -5.39 11.87 -30.10
N PRO A 96 -6.42 12.38 -30.81
CA PRO A 96 -6.39 13.71 -31.41
C PRO A 96 -6.24 14.85 -30.39
N ASP A 97 -6.67 14.64 -29.14
CA ASP A 97 -6.62 15.61 -28.05
C ASP A 97 -5.42 15.41 -27.09
N GLY A 98 -4.50 14.51 -27.45
CA GLY A 98 -3.32 14.15 -26.65
C GLY A 98 -3.33 12.69 -26.17
N ASP A 99 -2.40 12.38 -25.27
CA ASP A 99 -2.24 11.03 -24.72
C ASP A 99 -3.25 10.79 -23.58
N VAL A 100 -3.94 9.65 -23.65
CA VAL A 100 -4.89 9.19 -22.62
C VAL A 100 -4.52 7.79 -22.15
N VAL A 101 -5.04 7.38 -20.99
CA VAL A 101 -4.84 6.02 -20.46
C VAL A 101 -5.99 5.14 -20.92
N ASP A 102 -5.68 4.04 -21.60
CA ASP A 102 -6.61 2.94 -21.84
C ASP A 102 -6.73 2.08 -20.57
N ALA A 103 -7.64 2.47 -19.68
CA ALA A 103 -7.89 1.75 -18.43
C ALA A 103 -8.62 0.41 -18.64
N ASP A 104 -9.27 0.20 -19.78
CA ASP A 104 -10.03 -1.00 -20.08
C ASP A 104 -9.12 -2.17 -20.49
N ALA A 105 -7.90 -1.87 -20.96
CA ALA A 105 -6.87 -2.85 -21.25
C ALA A 105 -6.26 -3.53 -20.00
N LEU A 106 -6.60 -3.08 -18.80
CA LEU A 106 -6.08 -3.65 -17.55
C LEU A 106 -6.84 -4.90 -17.11
N PRO A 107 -6.14 -6.02 -16.82
CA PRO A 107 -6.77 -7.20 -16.28
C PRO A 107 -7.33 -6.93 -14.87
N ALA A 108 -8.46 -7.56 -14.57
CA ALA A 108 -8.98 -7.63 -13.21
C ALA A 108 -8.08 -8.53 -12.34
N HIS A 109 -7.95 -8.19 -11.06
CA HIS A 109 -7.28 -9.06 -10.09
C HIS A 109 -8.21 -10.24 -9.75
N PRO A 110 -7.69 -11.48 -9.64
CA PRO A 110 -8.51 -12.62 -9.25
C PRO A 110 -9.04 -12.46 -7.81
N ALA A 111 -10.30 -12.83 -7.59
CA ALA A 111 -10.89 -12.91 -6.26
C ALA A 111 -10.62 -14.29 -5.64
N LEU A 112 -10.36 -14.34 -4.34
CA LEU A 112 -10.10 -15.57 -3.59
C LEU A 112 -11.30 -15.94 -2.70
N PRO A 113 -11.59 -17.24 -2.51
CA PRO A 113 -12.52 -17.69 -1.47
C PRO A 113 -12.06 -17.25 -0.07
N ALA A 114 -13.00 -16.99 0.84
CA ALA A 114 -12.72 -16.42 2.16
C ALA A 114 -11.58 -17.12 2.93
N ALA A 115 -11.62 -18.45 3.04
CA ALA A 115 -10.59 -19.21 3.76
C ALA A 115 -9.19 -19.08 3.12
N GLN A 116 -9.12 -19.04 1.78
CA GLN A 116 -7.86 -18.86 1.07
C GLN A 116 -7.35 -17.43 1.20
N ALA A 117 -8.24 -16.43 1.12
CA ALA A 117 -7.91 -15.03 1.34
C ALA A 117 -7.31 -14.79 2.73
N GLU A 118 -7.89 -15.39 3.77
CA GLU A 118 -7.37 -15.33 5.14
C GLU A 118 -5.98 -15.95 5.25
N ALA A 119 -5.81 -17.19 4.79
CA ALA A 119 -4.53 -17.89 4.86
C ALA A 119 -3.42 -17.17 4.09
N MET A 120 -3.71 -16.70 2.87
CA MET A 120 -2.74 -15.97 2.07
C MET A 120 -2.43 -14.60 2.65
N ALA A 121 -3.42 -13.88 3.16
CA ALA A 121 -3.17 -12.61 3.86
C ALA A 121 -2.28 -12.82 5.09
N ASP A 122 -2.54 -13.86 5.89
CA ASP A 122 -1.71 -14.19 7.05
C ASP A 122 -0.25 -14.42 6.67
N TYR A 123 0.00 -15.20 5.62
CA TYR A 123 1.36 -15.38 5.12
C TYR A 123 1.97 -14.06 4.62
N LEU A 124 1.25 -13.29 3.80
CA LEU A 124 1.74 -12.00 3.28
C LEU A 124 2.06 -11.02 4.41
N MET A 125 1.29 -11.06 5.51
CA MET A 125 1.53 -10.26 6.70
C MET A 125 2.81 -10.66 7.44
N THR A 126 3.38 -11.84 7.21
CA THR A 126 4.71 -12.22 7.73
C THR A 126 5.87 -11.59 6.96
N LEU A 127 5.62 -11.09 5.74
CA LEU A 127 6.66 -10.53 4.87
C LEU A 127 7.00 -9.12 5.32
N LYS A 128 8.06 -9.02 6.12
CA LYS A 128 8.46 -7.81 6.84
C LYS A 128 9.96 -7.47 6.74
N PRO A 129 10.57 -7.42 5.54
CA PRO A 129 12.00 -7.15 5.40
C PRO A 129 12.40 -5.73 5.85
N PHE A 130 11.44 -4.81 6.03
CA PHE A 130 11.68 -3.41 6.35
C PHE A 130 11.21 -3.00 7.74
N ASP A 131 11.18 -3.92 8.72
CA ASP A 131 10.81 -3.59 10.10
C ASP A 131 11.65 -2.44 10.67
N ALA A 132 12.95 -2.36 10.34
CA ALA A 132 13.81 -1.25 10.78
C ALA A 132 13.36 0.13 10.24
N LEU A 133 12.75 0.20 9.05
CA LEU A 133 12.18 1.47 8.54
C LEU A 133 10.95 1.86 9.34
N ILE A 134 10.11 0.89 9.72
CA ILE A 134 8.91 1.11 10.52
C ILE A 134 9.26 1.49 11.96
N GLU A 135 10.23 0.82 12.57
CA GLU A 135 10.69 1.09 13.94
C GLU A 135 11.35 2.48 14.08
N ALA A 136 11.89 3.02 13.00
CA ALA A 136 12.46 4.37 12.96
C ALA A 136 11.39 5.47 12.88
N GLU A 137 10.14 5.14 12.56
CA GLU A 137 9.05 6.12 12.47
C GLU A 137 8.58 6.58 13.85
N SER A 138 8.29 7.87 13.97
CA SER A 138 7.72 8.49 15.17
C SER A 138 6.38 9.21 14.88
N TYR A 139 5.78 8.90 13.74
CA TYR A 139 4.52 9.51 13.33
C TYR A 139 3.36 9.01 14.19
N GLU A 140 2.69 9.96 14.83
CA GLU A 140 1.44 9.73 15.54
C GLU A 140 0.26 10.31 14.76
N PRO A 141 -0.80 9.53 14.47
CA PRO A 141 -1.97 10.03 13.76
C PRO A 141 -2.64 11.20 14.47
N GLY A 142 -2.75 12.32 13.77
CA GLY A 142 -3.37 13.55 14.25
C GLY A 142 -4.55 13.99 13.39
N SER A 143 -4.87 15.28 13.48
CA SER A 143 -5.90 15.91 12.66
C SER A 143 -5.31 17.02 11.80
N ILE A 144 -5.96 17.32 10.69
CA ILE A 144 -5.66 18.49 9.86
C ILE A 144 -6.97 19.10 9.36
N ALA A 145 -7.01 20.43 9.23
CA ALA A 145 -8.13 21.08 8.55
C ALA A 145 -8.18 20.62 7.09
N LEU A 146 -9.29 20.05 6.63
CA LEU A 146 -9.43 19.45 5.30
C LEU A 146 -8.96 20.38 4.16
N ARG A 147 -9.30 21.67 4.23
CA ARG A 147 -8.85 22.65 3.25
C ARG A 147 -7.33 22.79 3.20
N MET A 148 -6.66 22.82 4.35
CA MET A 148 -5.20 22.90 4.41
C MET A 148 -4.55 21.59 3.95
N GLY A 149 -5.13 20.44 4.31
CA GLY A 149 -4.69 19.14 3.83
C GLY A 149 -4.74 19.03 2.31
N LYS A 150 -5.87 19.42 1.69
CA LYS A 150 -6.02 19.44 0.21
C LYS A 150 -5.03 20.38 -0.47
N MET A 151 -4.76 21.56 0.11
CA MET A 151 -3.75 22.48 -0.43
C MET A 151 -2.33 21.93 -0.29
N ASN A 152 -1.99 21.29 0.85
CA ASN A 152 -0.71 20.62 1.02
C ASN A 152 -0.53 19.51 0.01
N PHE A 153 -1.54 18.65 -0.15
CA PHE A 153 -1.53 17.53 -1.08
C PHE A 153 -1.34 17.99 -2.52
N GLY A 154 -2.20 18.87 -3.02
CA GLY A 154 -2.16 19.30 -4.42
C GLY A 154 -1.23 20.48 -4.65
N LYS A 155 -1.63 21.67 -4.17
CA LYS A 155 -0.97 22.93 -4.54
C LYS A 155 0.49 23.05 -4.09
N PHE A 156 0.84 22.55 -2.90
CA PHE A 156 2.17 22.76 -2.33
C PHE A 156 3.13 21.59 -2.52
N LYS A 157 2.61 20.35 -2.63
CA LYS A 157 3.43 19.14 -2.77
C LYS A 157 3.22 18.40 -4.09
N GLY A 158 2.23 18.78 -4.90
CA GLY A 158 2.01 18.24 -6.25
C GLY A 158 1.60 16.77 -6.29
N CYS A 159 1.12 16.21 -5.16
CA CYS A 159 0.73 14.80 -5.08
C CYS A 159 -0.43 14.48 -6.03
N ASP A 160 -1.32 15.45 -6.25
CA ASP A 160 -2.47 15.36 -7.16
C ASP A 160 -2.08 15.30 -8.64
N GLY A 161 -0.82 15.59 -9.00
CA GLY A 161 -0.33 15.39 -10.37
C GLY A 161 -0.28 13.90 -10.77
N CYS A 162 -0.11 13.01 -9.80
CA CYS A 162 -0.03 11.56 -10.02
C CYS A 162 -1.13 10.77 -9.31
N HIS A 163 -1.62 11.24 -8.16
CA HIS A 163 -2.54 10.51 -7.31
C HIS A 163 -3.92 11.15 -7.28
N GLN A 164 -4.94 10.31 -7.03
CA GLN A 164 -6.28 10.78 -6.72
C GLN A 164 -6.50 10.88 -5.20
N ASP A 165 -7.00 12.01 -4.72
CA ASP A 165 -7.45 12.20 -3.32
C ASP A 165 -8.97 12.17 -3.15
N GLU A 166 -9.71 12.10 -4.26
CA GLU A 166 -11.15 11.83 -4.34
C GLU A 166 -11.41 11.03 -5.65
N PRO A 167 -12.45 10.19 -5.74
CA PRO A 167 -12.75 9.44 -6.96
C PRO A 167 -12.82 10.35 -8.20
N GLY A 168 -11.99 10.07 -9.20
CA GLY A 168 -11.95 10.83 -10.45
C GLY A 168 -11.27 12.21 -10.38
N THR A 169 -10.72 12.61 -9.23
CA THR A 169 -10.02 13.90 -9.05
C THR A 169 -8.54 13.67 -8.81
N GLY A 170 -7.68 14.31 -9.62
CA GLY A 170 -6.22 14.14 -9.57
C GLY A 170 -5.68 13.20 -10.65
N GLY A 171 -4.39 12.91 -10.57
CA GLY A 171 -3.66 12.08 -11.54
C GLY A 171 -3.97 10.60 -11.42
N VAL A 172 -3.75 9.87 -12.51
CA VAL A 172 -4.06 8.43 -12.63
C VAL A 172 -2.82 7.53 -12.70
N SER A 173 -1.63 8.13 -12.80
CA SER A 173 -0.35 7.44 -12.96
C SER A 173 0.18 6.82 -11.65
N GLY A 174 -0.28 7.31 -10.50
CA GLY A 174 -0.08 6.74 -9.18
C GLY A 174 -1.30 5.93 -8.69
N PRO A 175 -1.18 5.22 -7.56
CA PRO A 175 -2.34 4.65 -6.89
C PRO A 175 -3.29 5.74 -6.42
N GLU A 176 -4.58 5.45 -6.36
CA GLU A 176 -5.51 6.27 -5.58
C GLU A 176 -5.07 6.33 -4.11
N LEU A 177 -5.38 7.43 -3.44
CA LEU A 177 -5.05 7.66 -2.04
C LEU A 177 -6.27 7.96 -1.16
N TYR A 178 -7.47 8.09 -1.74
CA TYR A 178 -8.71 8.33 -0.97
C TYR A 178 -9.14 7.13 -0.12
N THR A 179 -8.69 5.91 -0.43
CA THR A 179 -8.86 4.72 0.44
C THR A 179 -7.57 4.31 1.16
N ALA A 180 -6.48 5.06 1.00
CA ALA A 180 -5.17 4.65 1.50
C ALA A 180 -5.15 4.43 3.02
N TRP A 181 -5.91 5.21 3.78
CA TRP A 181 -5.92 5.10 5.24
C TRP A 181 -6.51 3.77 5.74
N ALA A 182 -7.57 3.26 5.10
CA ALA A 182 -8.13 1.95 5.45
C ALA A 182 -7.22 0.79 5.00
N ARG A 183 -6.41 1.04 3.96
CA ARG A 183 -5.57 0.04 3.28
C ARG A 183 -4.20 -0.15 3.91
N LEU A 184 -3.54 0.96 4.26
CA LEU A 184 -2.14 1.00 4.63
C LEU A 184 -1.96 1.25 6.12
N GLN A 185 -0.87 0.76 6.68
CA GLN A 185 -0.49 1.06 8.06
C GLN A 185 -0.02 2.53 8.17
N PRO A 186 -0.36 3.25 9.25
CA PRO A 186 0.04 4.65 9.43
C PRO A 186 1.56 4.89 9.36
N SER A 187 2.35 4.01 9.96
CA SER A 187 3.82 4.06 9.92
C SER A 187 4.36 3.83 8.51
N PHE A 188 3.76 2.93 7.73
CA PHE A 188 4.10 2.78 6.32
C PHE A 188 3.78 4.06 5.53
N ILE A 189 2.62 4.69 5.77
CA ILE A 189 2.24 5.93 5.08
C ILE A 189 3.29 7.03 5.35
N SER A 190 3.65 7.27 6.62
CA SER A 190 4.62 8.32 6.95
C SER A 190 6.01 7.99 6.38
N SER A 191 6.48 6.75 6.55
CA SER A 191 7.79 6.32 6.08
C SER A 191 7.92 6.39 4.56
N TYR A 192 6.89 5.94 3.84
CA TYR A 192 6.91 5.95 2.37
C TYR A 192 6.86 7.37 1.80
N ILE A 193 6.09 8.29 2.42
CA ILE A 193 6.07 9.70 2.02
C ILE A 193 7.44 10.36 2.29
N ALA A 194 8.06 10.04 3.42
CA ALA A 194 9.36 10.61 3.80
C ALA A 194 10.49 10.17 2.86
N ASN A 195 10.52 8.88 2.48
CA ASN A 195 11.57 8.34 1.64
C ASN A 195 11.10 7.12 0.80
N PRO A 196 10.43 7.33 -0.34
CA PRO A 196 9.89 6.23 -1.13
C PRO A 196 10.98 5.33 -1.73
N VAL A 197 12.19 5.85 -1.98
CA VAL A 197 13.31 5.06 -2.54
C VAL A 197 13.96 4.11 -1.54
N ALA A 198 13.75 4.32 -0.23
CA ALA A 198 14.14 3.36 0.80
C ALA A 198 13.29 2.08 0.77
N TRP A 199 12.05 2.17 0.27
CA TRP A 199 11.12 1.06 0.14
C TRP A 199 11.23 0.36 -1.22
N ASP A 200 11.43 1.14 -2.28
CA ASP A 200 11.54 0.66 -3.66
C ASP A 200 12.45 1.63 -4.44
N PRO A 201 13.73 1.28 -4.67
CA PRO A 201 14.67 2.16 -5.37
C PRO A 201 14.27 2.41 -6.83
N HIS A 202 13.35 1.62 -7.37
CA HIS A 202 12.78 1.78 -8.71
C HIS A 202 11.41 2.47 -8.71
N THR A 203 11.00 3.06 -7.58
CA THR A 203 9.74 3.82 -7.51
C THR A 203 9.77 5.04 -8.41
N MET A 204 8.59 5.40 -8.95
CA MET A 204 8.40 6.65 -9.69
C MET A 204 7.94 7.79 -8.79
N MET A 205 7.62 7.50 -7.51
CA MET A 205 7.26 8.56 -6.56
C MET A 205 8.55 9.33 -6.21
N PRO A 206 8.59 10.64 -6.45
CA PRO A 206 9.79 11.42 -6.17
C PRO A 206 10.04 11.51 -4.66
N VAL A 207 11.32 11.59 -4.29
CA VAL A 207 11.70 12.03 -2.94
C VAL A 207 11.38 13.52 -2.87
N GLY A 208 10.29 13.87 -2.19
CA GLY A 208 9.86 15.26 -2.04
C GLY A 208 10.67 16.00 -0.97
N ASP A 209 10.69 17.33 -1.06
CA ASP A 209 11.15 18.20 0.04
C ASP A 209 10.07 18.27 1.13
N ALA A 210 9.97 17.20 1.92
CA ALA A 210 9.03 17.07 3.03
C ALA A 210 9.80 16.74 4.31
N ASN A 211 9.89 17.72 5.20
CA ASN A 211 10.32 17.46 6.58
C ASN A 211 9.24 16.67 7.34
N ALA A 212 9.56 16.22 8.56
CA ALA A 212 8.67 15.39 9.37
C ALA A 212 7.26 16.01 9.58
N ASP A 213 7.15 17.32 9.74
CA ASP A 213 5.86 18.02 9.89
C ASP A 213 5.04 18.00 8.58
N ALA A 214 5.69 18.18 7.43
CA ALA A 214 5.03 18.06 6.13
C ALA A 214 4.54 16.64 5.87
N VAL A 215 5.35 15.62 6.20
CA VAL A 215 4.97 14.20 6.13
C VAL A 215 3.75 13.93 7.00
N ALA A 216 3.79 14.35 8.27
CA ALA A 216 2.68 14.15 9.21
C ALA A 216 1.39 14.84 8.74
N LYS A 217 1.47 16.04 8.15
CA LYS A 217 0.32 16.75 7.58
C LYS A 217 -0.28 16.03 6.39
N LEU A 218 0.55 15.44 5.51
CA LEU A 218 0.07 14.63 4.39
C LEU A 218 -0.58 13.33 4.87
N ALA A 219 0.04 12.62 5.82
CA ALA A 219 -0.53 11.42 6.42
C ALA A 219 -1.87 11.70 7.13
N ASN A 220 -1.95 12.80 7.90
CA ASN A 220 -3.19 13.26 8.53
C ASN A 220 -4.26 13.65 7.51
N TYR A 221 -3.88 14.12 6.32
CA TYR A 221 -4.83 14.37 5.24
C TYR A 221 -5.39 13.07 4.68
N LEU A 222 -4.55 12.07 4.43
CA LEU A 222 -5.00 10.74 3.98
C LEU A 222 -5.94 10.09 5.00
N LYS A 223 -5.64 10.23 6.30
CA LYS A 223 -6.56 9.88 7.39
C LYS A 223 -7.90 10.60 7.27
N ALA A 224 -7.86 11.92 7.17
CA ALA A 224 -9.06 12.75 7.17
C ALA A 224 -9.95 12.55 5.94
N ILE A 225 -9.43 12.08 4.80
CA ILE A 225 -10.24 11.73 3.62
C ILE A 225 -10.73 10.27 3.64
N GLY A 226 -9.97 9.36 4.24
CA GLY A 226 -10.32 7.94 4.31
C GLY A 226 -11.29 7.57 5.43
N GLU A 227 -11.48 8.43 6.44
CA GLU A 227 -12.43 8.23 7.55
C GLU A 227 -13.77 8.97 7.35
N LYS A 228 -13.99 9.60 6.19
CA LYS A 228 -15.27 10.25 5.85
C LYS A 228 -16.32 9.22 5.45
#